data_AF-A0A316RW96-F1
#
_entry.id   AF-A0A316RW96-F1
#
_cell.length_a   1.000
_cell.length_b   1.000
_cell.length_c   1.000
_cell.angle_alpha   90.00
_cell.angle_beta   90.00
_cell.angle_gamma   90.00
#
_symmetry.space_group_name_H-M   'P 1'
#
loop_
_entity.id
_entity.type
_entity.pdbx_description
1 polymer ?
#
loop_
_entity_poly.entity_id
_entity_poly.type
_entity_poly.pdbx_seq_one_letter_code
_entity_poly.pdbx_strand_id
1 'polypeptide(L)'
;MAATCDDVEECIDFSYDGFQVVRREFFAHIFEPSITFNNCKVGFNTACINKLSDVENVQFLVNPEKQMLAVRPCSEEDRDSFMWCSVRGNRRKPKQSTCKLFFAKMVALMGWNPDYRYKLIGKVIRSNDEYLIVFDLTSTEVYKRTITEDQKVKTSKIPVFPQEWQNQFGLPFEEHRKSLQVNIFDGYAVYGFKDGSVTPQEAVDNATAQSGGGDQE
;
A
#
# COMPACT_ATOMS: atom_id res chain seq x y z
N MET A 1 -16.42 -14.63 -6.14
CA MET A 1 -16.82 -15.55 -7.23
C MET A 1 -16.84 -16.92 -6.58
N ALA A 2 -18.01 -17.53 -6.35
CA ALA A 2 -18.06 -18.81 -5.64
C ALA A 2 -17.34 -19.86 -6.49
N ALA A 3 -16.26 -20.41 -5.95
CA ALA A 3 -15.56 -21.52 -6.56
C ALA A 3 -16.47 -22.76 -6.46
N THR A 4 -16.89 -23.30 -7.60
CA THR A 4 -17.54 -24.62 -7.67
C THR A 4 -16.48 -25.63 -8.02
N CYS A 5 -16.18 -26.54 -7.09
CA CYS A 5 -15.30 -27.67 -7.30
C CYS A 5 -16.15 -28.91 -7.05
N ASP A 6 -16.25 -29.80 -8.04
CA ASP A 6 -17.04 -31.02 -7.94
C ASP A 6 -16.31 -32.14 -7.14
N ASP A 7 -15.01 -31.93 -6.85
CA ASP A 7 -14.15 -32.80 -6.04
C ASP A 7 -13.81 -32.16 -4.68
N VAL A 8 -14.81 -31.96 -3.81
CA VAL A 8 -14.61 -31.37 -2.47
C VAL A 8 -14.74 -32.46 -1.40
N GLU A 9 -13.68 -32.69 -0.65
CA GLU A 9 -13.74 -33.44 0.61
C GLU A 9 -14.17 -32.48 1.74
N GLU A 10 -15.29 -32.77 2.38
CA GLU A 10 -15.76 -31.99 3.53
C GLU A 10 -14.92 -32.30 4.77
N CYS A 11 -14.20 -31.30 5.27
CA CYS A 11 -13.52 -31.36 6.56
C CYS A 11 -14.24 -30.45 7.56
N ILE A 12 -15.01 -31.06 8.46
CA ILE A 12 -15.89 -30.35 9.41
C ILE A 12 -15.06 -29.68 10.53
N ASP A 13 -13.88 -30.23 10.87
CA ASP A 13 -13.05 -29.79 11.99
C ASP A 13 -11.81 -28.99 11.55
N PHE A 14 -11.83 -28.40 10.36
CA PHE A 14 -10.73 -27.56 9.90
C PHE A 14 -10.61 -26.30 10.77
N SER A 15 -9.43 -26.08 11.36
CA SER A 15 -9.07 -24.85 12.07
C SER A 15 -7.88 -24.16 11.41
N TYR A 16 -7.88 -22.83 11.42
CA TYR A 16 -6.76 -22.01 10.99
C TYR A 16 -5.65 -21.88 12.06
N ASP A 17 -5.78 -22.57 13.20
CA ASP A 17 -4.77 -22.54 14.26
C ASP A 17 -3.41 -23.06 13.75
N GLY A 18 -2.35 -22.33 14.09
CA GLY A 18 -0.99 -22.60 13.63
C GLY A 18 -0.70 -22.14 12.18
N PHE A 19 -1.71 -21.75 11.40
CA PHE A 19 -1.49 -21.18 10.07
C PHE A 19 -1.02 -19.72 10.16
N GLN A 20 -0.11 -19.37 9.25
CA GLN A 20 0.35 -18.01 9.03
C GLN A 20 -0.06 -17.56 7.64
N VAL A 21 -0.52 -16.31 7.53
CA VAL A 21 -0.75 -15.69 6.22
C VAL A 21 0.60 -15.27 5.67
N VAL A 22 0.99 -15.86 4.54
CA VAL A 22 2.27 -15.58 3.89
C VAL A 22 2.33 -14.12 3.48
N ARG A 23 3.41 -13.43 3.88
CA ARG A 23 3.69 -12.05 3.48
C ARG A 23 3.69 -11.94 1.97
N ARG A 24 2.99 -10.94 1.44
CA ARG A 24 2.90 -10.80 -0.02
C ARG A 24 4.28 -10.61 -0.63
N GLU A 25 5.18 -9.93 0.09
CA GLU A 25 6.56 -9.61 -0.29
C GLU A 25 7.38 -10.85 -0.70
N PHE A 26 6.95 -12.05 -0.32
CA PHE A 26 7.60 -13.31 -0.69
C PHE A 26 7.27 -13.80 -2.11
N PHE A 27 6.24 -13.25 -2.75
CA PHE A 27 5.83 -13.61 -4.11
C PHE A 27 6.41 -12.67 -5.18
N ALA A 28 6.29 -13.06 -6.46
CA ALA A 28 6.73 -12.22 -7.57
C ALA A 28 5.75 -11.07 -7.85
N HIS A 29 6.18 -9.83 -7.60
CA HIS A 29 5.35 -8.63 -7.72
C HIS A 29 5.34 -7.99 -9.11
N ILE A 30 4.76 -8.67 -10.09
CA ILE A 30 4.73 -8.17 -11.48
C ILE A 30 3.56 -7.19 -11.67
N PHE A 31 2.42 -7.42 -11.01
CA PHE A 31 1.17 -6.68 -11.24
C PHE A 31 0.72 -5.83 -10.05
N GLU A 32 1.48 -5.90 -8.96
CA GLU A 32 1.28 -5.11 -7.76
C GLU A 32 1.93 -3.73 -7.93
N PRO A 33 1.24 -2.63 -7.55
CA PRO A 33 1.87 -1.32 -7.45
C PRO A 33 3.14 -1.41 -6.62
N SER A 34 4.24 -0.85 -7.12
CA SER A 34 5.44 -0.72 -6.31
C SER A 34 6.14 0.60 -6.55
N ILE A 35 6.77 1.09 -5.48
CA ILE A 35 7.65 2.24 -5.50
C ILE A 35 9.07 1.80 -5.14
N THR A 36 10.05 2.40 -5.79
CA THR A 36 11.47 2.13 -5.57
C THR A 36 12.20 3.41 -5.21
N PHE A 37 13.01 3.35 -4.16
CA PHE A 37 13.99 4.38 -3.80
C PHE A 37 15.41 3.84 -4.02
N ASN A 38 16.21 4.55 -4.81
CA ASN A 38 17.63 4.23 -5.00
C ASN A 38 18.40 5.43 -5.56
N ASN A 39 19.65 5.62 -5.15
CA ASN A 39 20.55 6.61 -5.76
C ASN A 39 19.93 8.02 -5.87
N CYS A 40 19.31 8.51 -4.79
CA CYS A 40 18.59 9.78 -4.77
C CYS A 40 17.43 9.89 -5.77
N LYS A 41 16.89 8.76 -6.25
CA LYS A 41 15.75 8.71 -7.16
C LYS A 41 14.60 7.95 -6.54
N VAL A 42 13.40 8.33 -6.99
CA VAL A 42 12.15 7.62 -6.74
C VAL A 42 11.55 7.22 -8.09
N GLY A 43 10.93 6.04 -8.15
CA GLY A 43 10.24 5.57 -9.34
C GLY A 43 9.12 4.60 -9.02
N PHE A 44 8.09 4.63 -9.84
CA PHE A 44 6.97 3.70 -9.79
C PHE A 44 7.13 2.61 -10.85
N ASN A 45 6.52 1.44 -10.62
CA ASN A 45 6.37 0.46 -11.69
C ASN A 45 5.14 0.76 -12.57
N THR A 46 4.99 -0.02 -13.64
CA THR A 46 3.87 0.10 -14.58
C THR A 46 2.53 -0.22 -13.92
N ALA A 47 2.50 -1.10 -12.90
CA ALA A 47 1.27 -1.44 -12.20
C ALA A 47 0.63 -0.22 -11.49
N CYS A 48 1.44 0.71 -10.94
CA CYS A 48 0.93 1.95 -10.35
C CYS A 48 0.11 2.76 -11.35
N ILE A 49 0.69 3.03 -12.52
CA ILE A 49 0.05 3.85 -13.55
C ILE A 49 -1.10 3.12 -14.25
N ASN A 50 -1.08 1.79 -14.32
CA ASN A 50 -2.18 1.01 -14.89
C ASN A 50 -3.40 1.00 -13.96
N LYS A 51 -3.19 0.96 -12.63
CA LYS A 51 -4.29 0.99 -11.66
C LYS A 51 -4.94 2.36 -11.54
N LEU A 52 -4.20 3.44 -11.82
CA LEU A 52 -4.69 4.81 -11.92
C LEU A 52 -4.50 5.31 -13.37
N SER A 53 -5.30 4.74 -14.27
CA SER A 53 -5.10 4.79 -15.73
C SER A 53 -5.27 6.18 -16.36
N ASP A 54 -6.01 7.05 -15.68
CA ASP A 54 -6.41 8.41 -16.05
C ASP A 54 -5.63 9.50 -15.28
N VAL A 55 -4.72 9.10 -14.39
CA VAL A 55 -4.02 10.02 -13.49
C VAL A 55 -2.61 10.31 -13.99
N GLU A 56 -2.33 11.57 -14.35
CA GLU A 56 -1.00 12.00 -14.81
C GLU A 56 -0.17 12.66 -13.72
N ASN A 57 -0.82 13.31 -12.77
CA ASN A 57 -0.21 14.02 -11.65
C ASN A 57 -0.65 13.41 -10.32
N VAL A 58 0.29 13.36 -9.38
CA VAL A 58 0.07 12.84 -8.03
C VAL A 58 0.77 13.72 -7.00
N GLN A 59 0.32 13.63 -5.74
CA GLN A 59 1.02 14.16 -4.58
C GLN A 59 1.56 13.03 -3.72
N PHE A 60 2.74 13.24 -3.12
CA PHE A 60 3.31 12.35 -2.11
C PHE A 60 2.91 12.82 -0.71
N LEU A 61 2.44 11.88 0.12
CA LEU A 61 2.12 12.14 1.52
C LEU A 61 2.90 11.16 2.39
N VAL A 62 3.66 11.66 3.37
CA VAL A 62 4.37 10.82 4.34
C VAL A 62 3.75 11.02 5.71
N ASN A 63 3.43 9.92 6.37
CA ASN A 63 3.15 9.90 7.81
C ASN A 63 4.39 9.32 8.52
N PRO A 64 5.25 10.15 9.13
CA PRO A 64 6.48 9.69 9.77
C PRO A 64 6.22 8.81 10.99
N GLU A 65 5.17 9.09 11.77
CA GLU A 65 4.83 8.36 12.99
C GLU A 65 4.34 6.95 12.68
N LYS A 66 3.43 6.82 11.72
CA LYS A 66 2.92 5.52 11.26
C LYS A 66 3.87 4.82 10.29
N GLN A 67 4.96 5.47 9.88
CA GLN A 67 5.88 4.99 8.84
C GLN A 67 5.15 4.58 7.56
N MET A 68 4.24 5.45 7.09
CA MET A 68 3.45 5.22 5.88
C MET A 68 3.78 6.25 4.80
N LEU A 69 3.77 5.80 3.55
CA LEU A 69 3.81 6.67 2.38
C LEU A 69 2.53 6.45 1.56
N ALA A 70 1.84 7.52 1.23
CA ALA A 70 0.70 7.50 0.33
C ALA A 70 0.99 8.34 -0.92
N VAL A 71 0.36 7.95 -2.02
CA VAL A 71 0.35 8.69 -3.27
C VAL A 71 -1.10 8.83 -3.69
N ARG A 72 -1.56 10.07 -3.87
CA ARG A 72 -2.94 10.37 -4.30
C ARG A 72 -2.94 11.09 -5.64
N PRO A 73 -3.94 10.88 -6.51
CA PRO A 73 -4.19 11.72 -7.68
C PRO A 73 -4.35 13.19 -7.30
N CYS A 74 -3.88 14.08 -8.17
CA CYS A 74 -4.08 15.52 -8.03
C CYS A 74 -4.17 16.18 -9.41
N SER A 75 -4.63 17.43 -9.45
CA SER A 75 -4.56 18.26 -10.66
C SER A 75 -3.12 18.67 -10.97
N GLU A 76 -2.85 19.10 -12.20
CA GLU A 76 -1.55 19.68 -12.55
C GLU A 76 -1.31 21.01 -11.81
N GLU A 77 -2.37 21.80 -11.65
CA GLU A 77 -2.38 23.12 -11.02
C GLU A 77 -2.32 23.05 -9.50
N ASP A 78 -2.50 21.87 -8.92
CA ASP A 78 -2.39 21.68 -7.47
C ASP A 78 -0.95 21.98 -7.02
N ARG A 79 -0.84 22.65 -5.87
CA ARG A 79 0.46 22.91 -5.26
C ARG A 79 1.18 21.59 -4.99
N ASP A 80 2.48 21.54 -5.28
CA ASP A 80 3.32 20.35 -5.07
C ASP A 80 2.86 19.12 -5.87
N SER A 81 2.14 19.33 -6.99
CA SER A 81 1.82 18.28 -7.96
C SER A 81 3.09 17.67 -8.57
N PHE A 82 3.05 16.37 -8.85
CA PHE A 82 4.15 15.65 -9.46
C PHE A 82 3.66 14.76 -10.60
N MET A 83 4.14 15.07 -11.81
CA MET A 83 3.91 14.23 -12.98
C MET A 83 4.70 12.93 -12.88
N TRP A 84 4.03 11.85 -12.43
CA TRP A 84 4.64 10.54 -12.16
C TRP A 84 4.75 9.62 -13.37
N CYS A 85 4.17 10.01 -14.50
CA CYS A 85 4.21 9.25 -15.74
C CYS A 85 4.37 10.19 -16.94
N SER A 86 4.91 9.67 -18.04
CA SER A 86 4.93 10.39 -19.32
C SER A 86 3.95 9.74 -20.29
N VAL A 87 3.19 10.55 -21.02
CA VAL A 87 2.32 10.10 -22.11
C VAL A 87 3.03 10.35 -23.45
N ARG A 88 3.13 9.32 -24.29
CA ARG A 88 3.61 9.43 -25.68
C ARG A 88 2.67 8.64 -26.59
N GLY A 89 1.80 9.35 -27.31
CA GLY A 89 0.68 8.72 -28.01
C GLY A 89 -0.19 7.92 -27.03
N ASN A 90 -0.55 6.69 -27.38
CA ASN A 90 -1.37 5.83 -26.50
C ASN A 90 -0.56 5.05 -25.45
N ARG A 91 0.74 5.34 -25.27
CA ARG A 91 1.59 4.62 -24.30
C ARG A 91 1.96 5.52 -23.13
N ARG A 92 1.63 5.05 -21.93
CA ARG A 92 2.06 5.65 -20.66
C ARG A 92 3.28 4.90 -20.13
N LYS A 93 4.25 5.65 -19.59
CA LYS A 93 5.45 5.08 -18.94
C LYS A 93 5.67 5.74 -17.59
N PRO A 94 5.97 4.98 -16.53
CA PRO A 94 6.28 5.57 -15.25
C PRO A 94 7.58 6.38 -15.34
N LYS A 95 7.62 7.51 -14.64
CA LYS A 95 8.78 8.39 -14.57
C LYS A 95 9.63 8.01 -13.36
N GLN A 96 10.94 7.92 -13.57
CA GLN A 96 11.90 7.91 -12.48
C GLN A 96 12.47 9.32 -12.33
N SER A 97 12.36 9.88 -11.13
CA SER A 97 12.72 11.27 -10.86
C SER A 97 13.77 11.38 -9.77
N THR A 98 14.70 12.31 -9.94
CA THR A 98 15.67 12.68 -8.91
C THR A 98 14.97 13.44 -7.79
N CYS A 99 15.18 13.01 -6.55
CA CYS A 99 14.49 13.52 -5.36
C CYS A 99 15.45 13.58 -4.16
N LYS A 100 16.58 14.30 -4.27
CA LYS A 100 17.69 14.26 -3.28
C LYS A 100 17.23 14.51 -1.83
N LEU A 101 16.50 15.60 -1.58
CA LEU A 101 16.07 15.95 -0.22
C LEU A 101 15.02 14.97 0.32
N PHE A 102 14.06 14.58 -0.52
CA PHE A 102 13.04 13.59 -0.14
C PHE A 102 13.69 12.24 0.18
N PHE A 103 14.60 11.77 -0.67
CA PHE A 103 15.36 10.54 -0.45
C PHE A 103 16.17 10.59 0.85
N ALA A 104 16.88 11.70 1.12
CA ALA A 104 17.63 11.88 2.36
C ALA A 104 16.73 11.84 3.60
N LYS A 105 15.55 12.47 3.55
CA LYS A 105 14.55 12.40 4.64
C LYS A 105 14.02 10.98 4.85
N MET A 106 13.72 10.25 3.78
CA MET A 106 13.28 8.84 3.88
C MET A 106 14.37 7.95 4.48
N VAL A 107 15.62 8.14 4.04
CA VAL A 107 16.79 7.42 4.56
C VAL A 107 16.97 7.67 6.05
N ALA A 108 16.88 8.93 6.49
CA ALA A 108 16.99 9.31 7.89
C ALA A 108 15.82 8.76 8.73
N LEU A 109 14.59 8.87 8.23
CA LEU A 109 13.38 8.39 8.93
C LEU A 109 13.43 6.89 9.19
N MET A 110 13.90 6.11 8.23
CA MET A 110 13.86 4.64 8.30
C MET A 110 15.18 4.00 8.72
N GLY A 111 16.23 4.79 8.97
CA GLY A 111 17.58 4.29 9.24
C GLY A 111 18.16 3.46 8.08
N TRP A 112 17.76 3.78 6.85
CA TRP A 112 18.21 3.05 5.66
C TRP A 112 19.67 3.36 5.31
N ASN A 113 20.32 2.45 4.59
CA ASN A 113 21.60 2.70 3.95
C ASN A 113 21.37 3.39 2.59
N PRO A 114 21.88 4.61 2.36
CA PRO A 114 21.61 5.38 1.14
C PRO A 114 22.13 4.73 -0.15
N ASP A 115 23.07 3.78 -0.05
CA ASP A 115 23.64 3.09 -1.20
C ASP A 115 22.77 1.95 -1.70
N TYR A 116 21.81 1.48 -0.90
CA TYR A 116 20.96 0.35 -1.24
C TYR A 116 19.75 0.77 -2.10
N ARG A 117 19.07 -0.25 -2.65
CA ARG A 117 17.80 -0.08 -3.33
C ARG A 117 16.68 -0.62 -2.45
N TYR A 118 15.66 0.19 -2.22
CA TYR A 118 14.48 -0.15 -1.44
C TYR A 118 13.29 -0.25 -2.37
N LYS A 119 12.57 -1.37 -2.33
CA LYS A 119 11.32 -1.55 -3.05
C LYS A 119 10.20 -1.85 -2.05
N LEU A 120 9.08 -1.18 -2.25
CA LEU A 120 7.91 -1.26 -1.39
C LEU A 120 6.71 -1.66 -2.24
N ILE A 121 5.93 -2.63 -1.76
CA ILE A 121 4.70 -3.07 -2.43
C ILE A 121 3.52 -2.27 -1.89
N GLY A 122 2.78 -1.64 -2.79
CA GLY A 122 1.66 -0.78 -2.48
C GLY A 122 0.32 -1.50 -2.52
N LYS A 123 -0.64 -0.96 -1.77
CA LYS A 123 -2.05 -1.32 -1.85
C LYS A 123 -2.83 -0.13 -2.39
N VAL A 124 -3.72 -0.38 -3.36
CA VAL A 124 -4.67 0.64 -3.79
C VAL A 124 -5.84 0.61 -2.84
N ILE A 125 -6.21 1.78 -2.36
CA ILE A 125 -7.30 1.98 -1.42
C ILE A 125 -8.21 3.08 -1.94
N ARG A 126 -9.44 3.12 -1.45
CA ARG A 126 -10.36 4.23 -1.69
C ARG A 126 -10.84 4.75 -0.34
N SER A 127 -10.79 6.06 -0.15
CA SER A 127 -11.29 6.72 1.05
C SER A 127 -11.87 8.07 0.67
N ASN A 128 -13.05 8.42 1.20
CA ASN A 128 -13.74 9.68 0.90
C ASN A 128 -13.83 9.96 -0.61
N ASP A 129 -14.15 8.93 -1.41
CA ASP A 129 -14.18 8.97 -2.87
C ASP A 129 -12.87 9.29 -3.60
N GLU A 130 -11.75 9.38 -2.88
CA GLU A 130 -10.40 9.48 -3.45
C GLU A 130 -9.71 8.12 -3.48
N TYR A 131 -9.04 7.83 -4.59
CA TYR A 131 -8.14 6.68 -4.69
C TYR A 131 -6.76 7.04 -4.16
N LEU A 132 -6.13 6.15 -3.39
CA LEU A 132 -4.73 6.29 -2.98
C LEU A 132 -3.96 5.01 -3.26
N ILE A 133 -2.66 5.13 -3.50
CA ILE A 133 -1.72 4.01 -3.39
C ILE A 133 -0.92 4.21 -2.12
N VAL A 134 -1.04 3.26 -1.19
CA VAL A 134 -0.41 3.31 0.13
C VAL A 134 0.67 2.25 0.24
N PHE A 135 1.81 2.65 0.79
CA PHE A 135 3.01 1.85 0.99
C PHE A 135 3.38 1.88 2.48
N ASP A 136 3.50 0.71 3.07
CA ASP A 136 4.03 0.53 4.43
C ASP A 136 5.56 0.55 4.36
N LEU A 137 6.20 1.58 4.94
CA LEU A 137 7.64 1.77 4.86
C LEU A 137 8.44 0.72 5.65
N THR A 138 7.81 -0.02 6.55
CA THR A 138 8.45 -1.10 7.31
C THR A 138 8.54 -2.39 6.49
N SER A 139 7.66 -2.55 5.51
CA SER A 139 7.57 -3.72 4.63
C SER A 139 8.47 -3.60 3.38
N THR A 140 9.77 -3.33 3.58
CA THR A 140 10.73 -3.14 2.48
C THR A 140 11.39 -4.42 1.98
N GLU A 141 11.46 -4.58 0.66
CA GLU A 141 12.44 -5.43 -0.01
C GLU A 141 13.76 -4.65 -0.20
N VAL A 142 14.84 -5.07 0.46
CA VAL A 142 16.15 -4.39 0.41
C VAL A 142 17.10 -5.10 -0.52
N TYR A 143 17.57 -4.41 -1.56
CA TYR A 143 18.54 -4.92 -2.52
C TYR A 143 19.89 -4.24 -2.28
N LYS A 144 20.84 -4.99 -1.73
CA LYS A 144 22.21 -4.51 -1.49
C LYS A 144 22.88 -4.15 -2.82
N ARG A 145 23.57 -3.02 -2.85
CA ARG A 145 24.40 -2.60 -3.97
C ARG A 145 25.85 -2.66 -3.53
N THR A 146 26.69 -3.25 -4.37
CA THR A 146 28.12 -3.32 -4.17
C THR A 146 28.84 -2.69 -5.36
N ILE A 147 29.90 -1.95 -5.06
CA ILE A 147 30.82 -1.46 -6.08
C ILE A 147 31.87 -2.56 -6.23
N THR A 148 31.99 -3.15 -7.41
CA THR A 148 33.04 -4.14 -7.69
C THR A 148 34.38 -3.43 -7.87
N GLU A 149 35.48 -4.17 -7.79
CA GLU A 149 36.86 -3.64 -8.00
C GLU A 149 36.99 -2.87 -9.33
N ASP A 150 36.28 -3.30 -10.37
CA ASP A 150 36.17 -2.62 -11.67
C ASP A 150 35.33 -1.32 -11.68
N GLN A 151 35.00 -0.75 -10.52
CA GLN A 151 34.10 0.40 -10.33
C GLN A 151 32.68 0.23 -10.91
N LYS A 152 32.28 -0.99 -11.28
CA LYS A 152 30.91 -1.29 -11.73
C LYS A 152 29.99 -1.48 -10.52
N VAL A 153 28.87 -0.78 -10.52
CA VAL A 153 27.86 -0.94 -9.47
C VAL A 153 26.98 -2.14 -9.78
N LYS A 154 27.06 -3.20 -8.97
CA LYS A 154 26.21 -4.37 -9.07
C LYS A 154 25.12 -4.30 -7.99
N THR A 155 23.87 -4.51 -8.40
CA THR A 155 22.74 -4.66 -7.46
C THR A 155 22.47 -6.14 -7.27
N SER A 156 22.34 -6.60 -6.02
CA SER A 156 21.91 -7.96 -5.72
C SER A 156 20.57 -8.24 -6.38
N LYS A 157 20.40 -9.44 -6.93
CA LYS A 157 19.08 -9.92 -7.40
C LYS A 157 18.24 -10.51 -6.26
N ILE A 158 18.89 -10.91 -5.18
CA ILE A 158 18.25 -11.50 -4.01
C ILE A 158 17.93 -10.36 -3.03
N PRO A 159 16.65 -10.11 -2.74
CA PRO A 159 16.26 -9.16 -1.71
C PRO A 159 16.61 -9.71 -0.32
N VAL A 160 16.92 -8.80 0.58
CA VAL A 160 17.02 -9.04 2.02
C VAL A 160 15.79 -8.39 2.66
N PHE A 161 15.14 -9.13 3.54
CA PHE A 161 13.97 -8.67 4.27
C PHE A 161 14.36 -8.19 5.68
N PRO A 162 13.49 -7.44 6.38
CA PRO A 162 13.69 -7.12 7.79
C PRO A 162 14.00 -8.36 8.63
N GLN A 163 14.90 -8.23 9.61
CA GLN A 163 15.34 -9.35 10.44
C GLN A 163 14.17 -9.97 11.24
N GLU A 164 13.19 -9.17 11.61
CA GLU A 164 11.98 -9.61 12.32
C GLU A 164 11.16 -10.63 11.54
N TRP A 165 11.37 -10.74 10.22
CA TRP A 165 10.65 -11.71 9.38
C TRP A 165 11.39 -13.04 9.26
N GLN A 166 12.59 -13.14 9.84
CA GLN A 166 13.38 -14.35 9.84
C GLN A 166 12.65 -15.44 10.63
N ASN A 167 12.50 -16.63 10.03
CA ASN A 167 11.80 -17.80 10.60
C ASN A 167 10.28 -17.66 10.75
N GLN A 168 9.63 -16.76 10.00
CA GLN A 168 8.17 -16.68 9.90
C GLN A 168 7.72 -16.47 8.45
N PHE A 169 6.55 -17.02 8.11
CA PHE A 169 5.91 -16.78 6.81
C PHE A 169 5.12 -15.47 6.79
N GLY A 170 4.60 -15.05 7.94
CA GLY A 170 3.89 -13.79 8.13
C GLY A 170 3.15 -13.77 9.47
N LEU A 171 2.02 -13.06 9.52
CA LEU A 171 1.22 -12.99 10.75
C LEU A 171 0.39 -14.27 10.92
N PRO A 172 0.15 -14.75 12.16
CA PRO A 172 -0.85 -15.76 12.43
C PRO A 172 -2.20 -15.39 11.81
N PHE A 173 -2.96 -16.37 11.30
CA PHE A 173 -4.19 -16.12 10.55
C PHE A 173 -5.19 -15.20 11.30
N GLU A 174 -5.40 -15.45 12.59
CA GLU A 174 -6.31 -14.66 13.42
C GLU A 174 -5.83 -13.22 13.63
N GLU A 175 -4.53 -13.01 13.83
CA GLU A 175 -3.94 -11.67 13.94
C GLU A 175 -4.01 -10.92 12.61
N HIS A 176 -3.70 -11.62 11.50
CA HIS A 176 -3.82 -11.06 10.17
C HIS A 176 -5.26 -10.59 9.91
N ARG A 177 -6.26 -11.39 10.26
CA ARG A 177 -7.68 -11.05 10.12
C ARG A 177 -8.07 -9.80 10.92
N LYS A 178 -7.58 -9.67 12.17
CA LYS A 178 -7.82 -8.48 13.02
C LYS A 178 -7.12 -7.23 12.48
N SER A 179 -5.90 -7.36 11.99
CA SER A 179 -5.13 -6.23 11.44
C SER A 179 -5.79 -5.59 10.21
N LEU A 180 -6.52 -6.38 9.40
CA LEU A 180 -7.31 -5.88 8.29
C LEU A 180 -8.47 -4.99 8.74
N GLN A 181 -9.09 -5.30 9.87
CA GLN A 181 -10.22 -4.55 10.42
C GLN A 181 -9.78 -3.19 10.99
N VAL A 182 -8.63 -3.14 11.69
CA VAL A 182 -8.08 -1.88 12.24
C VAL A 182 -7.73 -0.87 11.14
N ASN A 183 -7.20 -1.35 10.00
CA ASN A 183 -6.90 -0.48 8.85
C ASN A 183 -8.15 0.17 8.23
N ILE A 184 -9.33 -0.46 8.34
CA ILE A 184 -10.60 0.10 7.84
C ILE A 184 -11.09 1.23 8.77
N PHE A 185 -10.85 1.12 10.08
CA PHE A 185 -11.32 2.10 11.07
C PHE A 185 -10.48 3.39 11.09
N ASP A 186 -9.20 3.30 10.72
CA ASP A 186 -8.25 4.43 10.59
C ASP A 186 -8.46 5.30 9.33
N GLY A 187 -9.63 5.18 8.67
CA GLY A 187 -10.04 6.04 7.55
C GLY A 187 -9.54 5.60 6.17
N TYR A 188 -9.09 4.36 6.00
CA TYR A 188 -8.59 3.86 4.71
C TYR A 188 -9.21 2.49 4.37
N ALA A 189 -10.24 2.45 3.53
CA ALA A 189 -10.79 1.18 3.07
C ALA A 189 -9.80 0.49 2.11
N VAL A 190 -9.09 -0.53 2.62
CA VAL A 190 -8.23 -1.39 1.81
C VAL A 190 -9.09 -2.40 1.07
N TYR A 191 -9.24 -2.24 -0.25
CA TYR A 191 -9.92 -3.24 -1.07
C TYR A 191 -8.98 -4.44 -1.29
N GLY A 192 -9.06 -5.43 -0.40
CA GLY A 192 -8.85 -6.82 -0.78
C GLY A 192 -10.09 -7.29 -1.54
N PHE A 193 -9.94 -8.03 -2.63
CA PHE A 193 -11.07 -8.53 -3.40
C PHE A 193 -12.12 -9.18 -2.49
N LYS A 194 -13.36 -8.68 -2.56
CA LYS A 194 -14.50 -9.20 -1.81
C LYS A 194 -14.84 -10.62 -2.27
N ASP A 195 -15.02 -11.50 -1.29
CA ASP A 195 -16.24 -12.28 -1.20
C ASP A 195 -16.87 -12.02 0.19
N GLY A 196 -18.17 -11.67 0.17
CA GLY A 196 -19.11 -11.91 1.28
C GLY A 196 -19.11 -10.98 2.52
N SER A 197 -20.06 -10.03 2.50
CA SER A 197 -20.85 -9.50 3.64
C SER A 197 -20.14 -8.90 4.88
N VAL A 198 -20.22 -7.57 5.03
CA VAL A 198 -20.79 -6.91 6.23
C VAL A 198 -21.35 -5.55 5.81
N THR A 199 -22.63 -5.31 6.10
CA THR A 199 -23.28 -3.99 6.05
C THR A 199 -23.31 -3.44 7.48
N PRO A 200 -22.74 -2.27 7.78
CA PRO A 200 -23.04 -1.58 9.02
C PRO A 200 -24.36 -0.81 8.89
N GLN A 201 -25.30 -1.24 9.73
CA GLN A 201 -26.60 -0.65 10.04
C GLN A 201 -26.49 0.85 10.33
N GLU A 202 -27.47 1.60 9.83
CA GLU A 202 -27.76 2.99 10.16
C GLU A 202 -27.90 3.17 11.68
N ALA A 203 -27.20 4.17 12.23
CA ALA A 203 -27.48 4.72 13.55
C ALA A 203 -27.31 6.23 13.47
N VAL A 204 -28.43 6.94 13.31
CA VAL A 204 -28.53 8.36 13.70
C VAL A 204 -29.87 8.56 14.38
N ASP A 205 -29.89 8.29 15.68
CA ASP A 205 -30.80 8.99 16.60
C ASP A 205 -30.38 10.46 16.61
N ASN A 206 -31.29 11.35 16.24
CA ASN A 206 -31.16 12.77 16.55
C ASN A 206 -32.31 13.15 17.48
N ALA A 207 -31.99 13.22 18.78
CA ALA A 207 -32.80 13.88 19.79
C ALA A 207 -32.23 15.28 20.04
N THR A 208 -32.97 16.32 19.68
CA THR A 208 -33.14 17.63 20.36
C THR A 208 -33.90 18.56 19.43
N ALA A 209 -34.77 19.47 19.83
CA ALA A 209 -35.59 19.70 21.02
C ALA A 209 -36.45 20.95 20.68
N GLN A 210 -37.48 21.19 21.48
CA GLN A 210 -38.27 22.44 21.61
C GLN A 210 -39.34 22.67 20.51
N SER A 211 -40.57 23.12 20.79
CA SER A 211 -41.24 23.58 22.01
C SER A 211 -42.69 23.96 21.65
N GLY A 212 -43.63 23.82 22.59
CA GLY A 212 -45.00 24.39 22.54
C GLY A 212 -46.07 23.30 22.45
N GLY A 213 -46.88 22.99 23.46
CA GLY A 213 -47.50 23.86 24.45
C GLY A 213 -48.89 24.27 23.94
N GLY A 214 -49.95 23.62 24.43
CA GLY A 214 -51.34 24.00 24.14
C GLY A 214 -52.34 22.86 24.33
N ASP A 215 -52.90 22.78 25.54
CA ASP A 215 -54.04 21.95 25.94
C ASP A 215 -55.38 22.41 25.33
N GLN A 216 -56.37 21.49 25.39
CA GLN A 216 -57.84 21.66 25.32
C GLN A 216 -58.42 21.94 23.92
N GLU A 217 -59.45 21.24 23.42
CA GLU A 217 -60.55 20.47 24.03
C GLU A 217 -61.00 19.35 23.06
#